data_AF-A0A948S108-F1
#
_entry.id   AF-A0A948S108-F1
#
_cell.length_a   1.000
_cell.length_b   1.000
_cell.length_c   1.000
_cell.angle_alpha   90.00
_cell.angle_beta   90.00
_cell.angle_gamma   90.00
#
_symmetry.space_group_name_H-M   'P 1'
#
loop_
_entity.id
_entity.type
_entity.pdbx_description
1 polymer ?
#
loop_
_entity_poly.entity_id
_entity_poly.type
_entity_poly.pdbx_seq_one_letter_code
_entity_poly.pdbx_strand_id
1 'polypeptide(L)' 'MKSRWILNFVLLLVVLIVGAVVYFSPKQSQQQVQDYEVSSLRLADMNAISIEFPAQASLKFEKRDGFWYLQQPCAAR' A
#
# COMPACT_ATOMS: atom_id res chain seq x y z
N MET A 1 -36.89 -35.32 -11.48
CA MET A 1 -36.05 -34.62 -10.46
C MET A 1 -34.58 -35.06 -10.42
N LYS A 2 -34.18 -36.16 -11.08
CA LYS A 2 -32.82 -36.76 -10.97
C LYS A 2 -31.68 -35.93 -11.62
N SER A 3 -31.94 -35.26 -12.74
CA SER A 3 -30.94 -34.49 -13.50
C SER A 3 -30.68 -33.09 -12.91
N ARG A 4 -31.72 -32.43 -12.39
CA ARG A 4 -31.60 -31.08 -11.79
C ARG A 4 -30.78 -31.07 -10.51
N TRP A 5 -30.78 -32.18 -9.77
CA TRP A 5 -29.99 -32.32 -8.54
C TRP A 5 -28.48 -32.38 -8.82
N ILE A 6 -28.08 -33.05 -9.90
CA ILE A 6 -26.68 -33.10 -10.36
C ILE A 6 -26.21 -31.70 -10.75
N LEU A 7 -27.05 -30.94 -11.47
CA LEU A 7 -26.72 -29.57 -11.85
C LEU A 7 -26.52 -28.67 -10.63
N ASN A 8 -27.40 -28.77 -9.63
CA ASN A 8 -27.23 -28.03 -8.38
C ASN A 8 -25.98 -28.46 -7.62
N PHE A 9 -25.62 -29.74 -7.64
CA PHE A 9 -24.40 -30.25 -7.00
C PHE A 9 -23.14 -29.70 -7.67
N VAL A 10 -23.11 -29.68 -9.00
CA VAL A 10 -22.01 -29.07 -9.77
C VAL A 10 -21.91 -27.59 -9.46
N LEU A 11 -23.05 -26.88 -9.43
CA LEU A 11 -23.08 -25.45 -9.09
C LEU A 11 -22.53 -25.20 -7.67
N LEU A 12 -22.92 -26.03 -6.70
CA LEU A 12 -22.44 -25.94 -5.32
C LEU A 12 -20.92 -26.17 -5.24
N LEU A 13 -20.41 -27.13 -6.01
CA LEU A 13 -18.98 -27.45 -6.07
C LEU A 13 -18.19 -26.27 -6.65
N VAL A 14 -18.69 -25.61 -7.69
CA VAL A 14 -18.08 -24.40 -8.26
C VAL A 14 -17.99 -23.27 -7.21
N VAL A 15 -19.06 -23.02 -6.46
CA VAL A 15 -19.05 -21.99 -5.42
C VAL A 15 -18.04 -22.30 -4.32
N LEU A 16 -17.96 -23.57 -3.90
CA LEU A 16 -16.96 -24.01 -2.92
C LEU A 16 -15.52 -23.83 -3.41
N ILE A 17 -15.24 -24.14 -4.68
CA ILE A 17 -13.90 -23.94 -5.27
C ILE A 17 -13.55 -22.45 -5.26
N VAL A 18 -14.45 -21.57 -5.71
CA VAL A 18 -14.18 -20.12 -5.75
C VAL A 18 -13.93 -19.59 -4.34
N GLY A 19 -14.76 -20.00 -3.37
CA GLY A 19 -14.57 -19.62 -1.97
C GLY A 19 -13.23 -20.11 -1.40
N ALA A 20 -12.85 -21.35 -1.69
CA ALA A 20 -11.58 -21.92 -1.27
C ALA A 20 -10.39 -21.17 -1.90
N VAL A 21 -10.46 -20.86 -3.20
CA VAL A 21 -9.41 -20.09 -3.89
C VAL A 21 -9.22 -18.72 -3.24
N VAL A 22 -10.31 -17.99 -2.94
CA VAL A 22 -10.22 -16.68 -2.27
C VAL A 22 -9.72 -16.81 -0.83
N TYR A 23 -10.16 -17.83 -0.11
CA TYR A 23 -9.78 -18.04 1.28
C TYR A 23 -8.30 -18.44 1.44
N PHE A 24 -7.82 -19.33 0.58
CA PHE A 24 -6.42 -19.77 0.53
C PHE A 24 -5.54 -18.87 -0.33
N SER A 25 -6.11 -17.86 -0.99
CA SER A 25 -5.30 -16.86 -1.68
C SER A 25 -4.36 -16.25 -0.65
N PRO A 26 -3.04 -16.28 -0.90
CA PRO A 26 -2.10 -15.63 -0.03
C PRO A 26 -2.50 -14.17 0.02
N LYS A 27 -3.04 -13.75 1.17
CA LYS A 27 -3.12 -12.33 1.48
C LYS A 27 -1.68 -11.88 1.36
N GLN A 28 -1.39 -11.04 0.36
CA GLN A 28 -0.10 -10.36 0.30
C GLN A 28 0.11 -9.87 1.72
N SER A 29 1.08 -10.47 2.41
CA SER A 29 1.49 -10.01 3.73
C SER A 29 1.63 -8.53 3.51
N GLN A 30 0.79 -7.72 4.18
CA GLN A 30 1.00 -6.29 4.21
C GLN A 30 2.46 -6.19 4.53
N GLN A 31 3.24 -5.82 3.52
CA GLN A 31 4.69 -5.86 3.59
C GLN A 31 4.94 -5.04 4.83
N GLN A 32 5.36 -5.72 5.91
CA GLN A 32 5.39 -5.11 7.23
C GLN A 32 6.37 -4.00 7.02
N VAL A 33 5.84 -2.79 6.79
CA VAL A 33 6.65 -1.65 6.43
C VAL A 33 7.47 -1.52 7.68
N GLN A 34 8.76 -1.81 7.55
CA GLN A 34 9.67 -1.65 8.66
C GLN A 34 9.77 -0.14 8.83
N ASP A 35 8.77 0.39 9.53
CA ASP A 35 8.64 1.80 9.83
C ASP A 35 9.68 2.06 10.91
N TYR A 36 10.82 2.55 10.46
CA TYR A 36 11.86 3.02 11.35
C TYR A 36 11.51 4.45 11.77
N GLU A 37 11.42 4.68 13.08
CA GLU A 37 11.26 6.01 13.62
C GLU A 37 12.52 6.83 13.27
N VAL A 38 12.40 7.72 12.29
CA VAL A 38 13.49 8.61 11.87
C VAL A 38 13.63 9.80 12.81
N SER A 39 12.54 10.20 13.48
CA SER A 39 12.50 11.31 14.42
C SER A 39 11.31 11.19 15.39
N SER A 40 11.50 11.68 16.61
CA SER A 40 10.45 11.84 17.62
C SER A 40 9.56 13.08 17.39
N LEU A 41 9.89 13.92 16.40
CA LEU A 41 9.11 15.08 16.03
C LEU A 41 7.93 14.67 15.15
N ARG A 42 6.75 15.21 15.46
CA ARG A 42 5.54 14.97 14.66
C ARG A 42 5.63 15.72 13.33
N LEU A 43 5.44 15.01 12.22
CA LEU A 43 5.35 15.63 10.89
C LEU A 43 4.22 16.67 10.79
N ALA A 44 3.19 16.59 11.64
CA ALA A 44 2.11 17.57 11.68
C ALA A 44 2.61 18.98 12.05
N ASP A 45 3.60 19.06 12.94
CA ASP A 45 4.13 20.30 13.52
C ASP A 45 5.28 20.89 12.67
N MET A 46 5.68 20.20 11.60
CA MET A 46 6.78 20.58 10.71
C MET A 46 6.24 21.25 9.44
N ASN A 47 6.91 22.32 9.02
CA ASN A 47 6.62 23.01 7.77
C ASN A 47 7.61 22.68 6.65
N ALA A 48 8.80 22.16 6.99
CA ALA A 48 9.84 21.81 6.03
C ALA A 48 10.61 20.56 6.48
N ILE A 49 11.04 19.73 5.52
CA ILE A 49 11.87 18.54 5.73
C ILE A 49 13.03 18.60 4.74
N SER A 50 14.28 18.48 5.23
CA SER A 50 15.48 18.32 4.39
C SER A 50 16.09 16.96 4.65
N ILE A 51 16.32 16.18 3.59
CA ILE A 51 16.97 14.88 3.65
C ILE A 51 18.31 15.01 2.91
N GLU A 52 19.39 14.95 3.68
CA GLU A 52 20.76 15.07 3.16
C GLU A 52 21.32 13.67 2.86
N PHE A 53 21.87 13.49 1.66
CA PHE A 53 22.54 12.26 1.26
C PHE A 53 24.04 12.51 1.11
N PRO A 54 24.91 11.60 1.56
CA PRO A 54 26.35 11.82 1.52
C PRO A 54 26.92 11.91 0.09
N ALA A 55 26.22 11.38 -0.92
CA ALA A 55 26.70 11.32 -2.30
C ALA A 55 25.66 11.77 -3.34
N GLN A 56 24.52 12.34 -2.93
CA GLN A 56 23.43 12.74 -3.81
C GLN A 56 22.89 14.12 -3.42
N ALA A 57 22.15 14.76 -4.34
CA ALA A 57 21.50 16.03 -4.05
C ALA A 57 20.46 15.86 -2.94
N SER A 58 20.37 16.84 -2.03
CA SER A 58 19.42 16.79 -0.94
C SER A 58 17.98 16.94 -1.41
N LEU A 59 17.07 16.24 -0.71
CA LEU A 59 15.64 16.35 -0.93
C LEU A 59 15.05 17.35 0.05
N LYS A 60 14.40 18.39 -0.47
CA LYS A 60 13.67 19.36 0.35
C LYS A 60 12.18 19.27 0.08
N PHE A 61 11.42 19.14 1.15
CA PHE A 61 9.96 19.17 1.13
C PHE A 61 9.46 20.35 1.93
N GLU A 62 8.38 20.95 1.44
CA GLU A 62 7.68 22.04 2.08
C GLU A 62 6.19 21.72 2.17
N LYS A 63 5.59 21.98 3.33
CA LYS A 63 4.17 21.78 3.57
C LYS A 63 3.42 23.06 3.17
N ARG A 64 2.60 22.99 2.13
CA ARG A 64 1.72 24.08 1.65
C ARG A 64 0.28 23.59 1.64
N ASP A 65 -0.63 24.37 2.22
CA ASP A 65 -2.06 24.04 2.31
C ASP A 65 -2.36 22.65 2.93
N GLY A 66 -1.51 22.20 3.85
CA GLY A 66 -1.62 20.89 4.49
C GLY A 66 -1.04 19.72 3.68
N PHE A 67 -0.56 19.95 2.46
CA PHE A 67 0.04 18.95 1.58
C PHE A 67 1.57 19.13 1.50
N TRP A 68 2.30 18.03 1.37
CA TRP A 68 3.74 18.04 1.20
C TRP A 68 4.11 18.16 -0.28
N TYR A 69 4.92 19.15 -0.62
CA TYR A 69 5.44 19.39 -1.96
C TYR A 69 6.96 19.22 -1.98
N LEU A 70 7.47 18.51 -2.97
CA LEU A 70 8.90 18.45 -3.24
C LEU A 70 9.36 19.80 -3.81
N GLN A 71 10.27 20.47 -3.11
CA GLN A 71 10.87 21.74 -3.51
C GLN A 71 12.18 21.51 -4.25
N GLN A 72 12.99 20.54 -3.82
CA GLN A 72 14.27 20.19 -4.44
C GLN A 72 14.52 18.68 -4.33
N PRO A 73 15.13 18.03 -5.34
CA PRO A 73 15.31 18.53 -6.69
C PRO A 73 13.96 18.49 -7.44
N CYS A 74 13.55 19.61 -8.02
CA CYS A 74 12.44 19.62 -8.98
C CYS A 74 12.87 18.83 -10.22
N ALA A 75 12.48 17.56 -10.31
CA ALA A 75 12.52 16.80 -11.54
C ALA A 75 11.40 17.29 -12.48
N ALA A 76 11.58 18.48 -13.03
CA ALA A 76 10.90 18.89 -14.25
C ALA A 76 11.83 18.60 -15.43
N ARG A 77 12.00 17.32 -15.76
CA ARG A 77 12.54 16.84 -17.03
C ARG A 77 11.79 15.59 -17.44
#